data_AF-K2FHY3-F1
#
_entry.id   AF-K2FHY3-F1
#
_cell.length_a   1.000
_cell.length_b   1.000
_cell.length_c   1.000
_cell.angle_alpha   90.00
_cell.angle_beta   90.00
_cell.angle_gamma   90.00
#
_symmetry.space_group_name_H-M   'P 1'
#
loop_
_entity.id
_entity.type
_entity.pdbx_description
1 polymer ?
#
loop_
_entity_poly.entity_id
_entity_poly.type
_entity_poly.pdbx_seq_one_letter_code
_entity_poly.pdbx_strand_id
1 'polypeptide(L)' 'MPTTRETVLAALHARLLPLATLVLRDEVLPERIPASGLIILRDGQPGEPEVT' A
#
# COMPACT_ATOMS: atom_id res chain seq x y z
N MET A 1 -2.49 -5.62 -19.50
CA MET A 1 -2.01 -4.23 -19.31
C MET A 1 -2.47 -3.82 -17.93
N PRO A 2 -1.59 -3.32 -17.04
CA PRO A 2 -2.00 -2.89 -15.71
C PRO A 2 -2.96 -1.71 -15.82
N THR A 3 -3.93 -1.64 -14.90
CA THR A 3 -4.84 -0.50 -14.83
C THR A 3 -4.06 0.76 -14.43
N THR A 4 -4.63 1.94 -14.69
CA THR A 4 -4.06 3.22 -14.20
C THR A 4 -3.89 3.18 -12.68
N ARG A 5 -4.87 2.59 -11.96
CA ARG A 5 -4.81 2.39 -10.51
C ARG A 5 -3.60 1.55 -10.11
N GLU A 6 -3.42 0.37 -10.70
CA GLU A 6 -2.28 -0.51 -10.41
C GLU A 6 -0.94 0.18 -10.68
N THR A 7 -0.87 0.94 -11.77
CA THR A 7 0.32 1.70 -12.15
C THR A 7 0.66 2.76 -11.11
N VAL A 8 -0.34 3.51 -10.63
CA VAL A 8 -0.16 4.53 -9.58
C VAL A 8 0.26 3.89 -8.26
N LEU A 9 -0.37 2.79 -7.86
CA LEU A 9 -0.03 2.08 -6.62
C LEU A 9 1.40 1.50 -6.66
N ALA A 10 1.82 0.94 -7.80
CA ALA A 10 3.18 0.45 -7.99
C ALA A 10 4.21 1.60 -7.93
N ALA A 11 3.93 2.73 -8.58
CA ALA A 11 4.81 3.90 -8.55
C ALA A 11 4.89 4.51 -7.14
N LEU A 12 3.78 4.56 -6.42
CA LEU A 12 3.74 5.04 -5.04
C LEU A 12 4.55 4.11 -4.12
N HIS A 13 4.35 2.80 -4.21
CA HIS A 13 5.12 1.82 -3.43
C HIS A 13 6.63 1.98 -3.67
N ALA A 14 7.05 2.12 -4.93
CA ALA A 14 8.44 2.35 -5.29
C ALA A 14 9.03 3.63 -4.69
N ARG A 15 8.22 4.70 -4.58
CA ARG A 15 8.63 5.97 -3.95
C ARG A 15 8.75 5.87 -2.42
N LEU A 16 8.07 4.92 -1.79
CA LEU A 16 8.11 4.72 -0.35
C LEU A 16 9.29 3.83 0.09
N LEU A 17 9.69 2.85 -0.74
CA LEU A 17 10.80 1.92 -0.42
C LEU A 17 12.11 2.57 0.09
N PRO A 18 12.54 3.77 -0.36
CA PRO A 18 13.79 4.38 0.12
C PRO A 18 13.71 4.99 1.52
N LEU A 19 12.52 5.09 2.12
CA LEU A 19 12.35 5.66 3.45
C LEU A 19 13.02 4.78 4.51
N ALA A 20 13.49 5.39 5.61
CA ALA A 20 14.15 4.68 6.71
C ALA A 20 13.14 3.95 7.63
N THR A 21 12.16 3.26 7.04
CA THR A 21 11.09 2.53 7.73
C THR A 21 10.73 1.27 6.93
N LEU A 22 10.08 0.29 7.56
CA LEU A 22 9.64 -0.90 6.83
C LEU A 22 8.44 -0.55 5.95
N VAL A 23 8.52 -0.85 4.65
CA VAL A 23 7.45 -0.60 3.67
C VAL A 23 6.97 -1.92 3.09
N LEU A 24 5.66 -2.18 3.21
CA LEU A 24 4.99 -3.38 2.72
C LEU A 24 3.78 -3.00 1.86
N ARG A 25 3.27 -3.94 1.06
CA ARG A 25 2.05 -3.78 0.27
C ARG A 25 1.11 -4.97 0.52
N ASP A 26 -0.14 -4.67 0.86
CA ASP A 26 -1.22 -5.63 1.16
C ASP A 26 -0.88 -6.73 2.19
N GLU A 27 0.16 -6.54 3.00
CA GLU A 27 0.56 -7.51 4.01
C GLU A 27 -0.39 -7.52 5.22
N VAL A 28 -0.49 -8.64 5.92
CA VAL A 28 -1.30 -8.74 7.15
C VAL A 28 -0.83 -7.73 8.20
N LEU A 29 -1.78 -7.17 8.97
CA LEU A 29 -1.43 -6.26 10.06
C LEU A 29 -0.56 -7.00 11.09
N PRO A 30 0.64 -6.48 11.44
CA PRO A 30 1.51 -7.17 12.36
C PRO A 30 1.06 -6.97 13.80
N GLU A 31 1.44 -7.92 14.65
CA GLU A 31 1.19 -7.86 16.09
C GLU A 31 2.09 -6.84 16.81
N ARG A 32 3.25 -6.49 16.19
CA ARG A 32 4.22 -5.53 16.73
C ARG A 32 4.77 -4.62 15.64
N ILE A 33 4.95 -3.35 15.97
CA ILE A 33 5.53 -2.33 15.07
C ILE A 33 7.03 -2.20 15.37
N PRO A 34 7.93 -2.24 14.36
CA PRO A 34 9.35 -1.96 14.55
C PRO A 34 9.61 -0.54 15.08
N ALA A 35 10.72 -0.34 15.79
CA ALA A 35 11.10 0.98 16.28
C ALA A 35 11.36 2.00 15.14
N SER A 36 11.77 1.51 13.97
CA SER A 36 11.91 2.31 12.74
C SER A 36 10.56 2.69 12.09
N GLY A 37 9.44 2.28 12.66
CA GLY A 37 8.10 2.46 12.11
C GLY A 37 7.73 1.42 11.05
N LEU A 38 6.51 1.56 10.52
CA LEU A 38 5.96 0.69 9.49
C LEU A 38 4.98 1.48 8.59
N ILE A 39 5.07 1.27 7.29
CA ILE A 39 4.10 1.71 6.29
C ILE A 39 3.58 0.48 5.56
N ILE A 40 2.24 0.31 5.52
CA ILE A 40 1.60 -0.69 4.66
C ILE A 40 0.74 0.04 3.62
N LEU A 41 1.13 -0.02 2.34
CA LEU A 41 0.30 0.43 1.25
C LEU A 41 -0.84 -0.57 1.04
N ARG A 42 -2.08 -0.09 1.16
CA ARG A 42 -3.29 -0.88 0.91
C ARG A 42 -3.78 -0.60 -0.49
N ASP A 43 -3.91 -1.64 -1.29
CA ASP A 43 -4.52 -1.54 -2.61
C ASP A 43 -6.01 -1.25 -2.53
N GLY A 44 -6.63 -1.46 -1.36
CA GLY A 44 -8.06 -1.32 -1.11
C GLY A 44 -8.86 -2.46 -1.76
N GLN A 45 -10.06 -2.73 -1.26
CA GLN A 45 -11.01 -3.56 -1.98
C GLN A 45 -11.83 -2.65 -2.90
N PRO A 46 -12.06 -3.00 -4.17
CA PRO A 46 -13.09 -2.33 -4.94
C PRO A 46 -14.42 -2.53 -4.21
N GLY A 47 -14.99 -1.46 -3.66
CA GLY A 47 -16.35 -1.47 -3.13
C GLY A 47 -17.36 -1.63 -4.25
N GLU A 48 -18.59 -1.99 -3.92
CA GLU A 48 -19.67 -1.86 -4.91
C GLU A 48 -19.81 -0.39 -5.32
N PRO A 49 -20.06 -0.10 -6.61
CA PRO A 49 -20.27 1.26 -7.05
C PRO A 49 -21.43 1.88 -6.27
N GLU A 50 -21.17 2.99 -5.61
CA GLU A 50 -22.22 3.76 -4.95
C GLU A 50 -23.10 4.38 -6.05
N VAL A 51 -24.30 3.82 -6.23
CA VAL A 51 -25.33 4.42 -7.10
C VAL A 51 -25.92 5.60 -6.34
N THR A 52 -25.48 6.81 -6.68
CA THR A 52 -26.12 8.07 -6.28
C THR A 52 -26.97 8.60 -7.43
#